data_AF-A0A419QLQ9-F1
#
_entry.id   AF-A0A419QLQ9-F1
#
_cell.length_a   1.000
_cell.length_b   1.000
_cell.length_c   1.000
_cell.angle_alpha   90.00
_cell.angle_beta   90.00
_cell.angle_gamma   90.00
#
_symmetry.space_group_name_H-M   'P 1'
#
loop_
_entity.id
_entity.type
_entity.pdbx_description
1 polymer ?
#
loop_
_entity_poly.entity_id
_entity_poly.type
_entity_poly.pdbx_seq_one_letter_code
_entity_poly.pdbx_strand_id
1 'polypeptide(L)'
;MSREIFYEISPADFFYRNRDIAGFSNPARAMYSAVRELIENSLDASELYGYPPDIYVRVTMDDNATSENGNVYTVHVEDNGSGIPAKHIPSAFGQVFYGSKYKLRQSRGTFGLGGTMAILYGQITTNSPVKVISSTGEKYIHEYELMIDIQRNRPVVLGHKSYKNENGWHGTIIEVKIEGDYPRAMSKILEYLKQTAIVAPYANLTFVDPKGRLYRFERVTEEMPKPPSETKPHPYGSDVETIKRMISTTPCKDMLSFMITHFHKVGKITAEKFLNFAGISPKKRPKTLTNNDIVELVKAMKEYKGFRSPSADCLSPLGENLLKAGILKELKPEFISVKQRPPSVYSGYPFIVEVAIAYGGEIPKTGDILLYRFANRIPLLYDEASDVSWKVVHTLINWKHYNVDVQNAPLAVFTHICSTKIPYRSVGKEFIADIPEIEREILGGLRDAARELSAYLTRRRAIEMEKKRIDIFEKFLPKIAKFSTELAKEKEVPDVKILLKKVVKYGSEEEIHESQEE
;
A
#
# COMPACT_ATOMS: atom_id res chain seq x y z
N MET A 1 23.00 -20.05 -46.40
CA MET A 1 23.37 -19.06 -45.36
C MET A 1 22.07 -18.59 -44.74
N SER A 2 21.90 -18.75 -43.43
CA SER A 2 20.75 -18.18 -42.72
C SER A 2 20.77 -16.65 -42.91
N ARG A 3 19.67 -16.09 -43.43
CA ARG A 3 19.50 -14.63 -43.61
C ARG A 3 19.22 -13.90 -42.29
N GLU A 4 19.09 -14.63 -41.19
CA GLU A 4 18.78 -14.08 -39.89
C GLU A 4 20.05 -13.65 -39.17
N ILE A 5 20.04 -12.42 -38.66
CA ILE A 5 21.08 -11.86 -37.83
C ILE A 5 20.56 -11.83 -36.39
N PHE A 6 21.25 -12.50 -35.50
CA PHE A 6 20.91 -12.59 -34.08
C PHE A 6 21.56 -11.43 -33.32
N TYR A 7 20.78 -10.73 -32.49
CA TYR A 7 21.27 -9.64 -31.64
C TYR A 7 20.80 -9.87 -30.19
N GLU A 8 21.66 -9.50 -29.23
CA GLU A 8 21.32 -9.44 -27.81
C GLU A 8 20.85 -8.02 -27.45
N ILE A 9 19.87 -7.90 -26.57
CA ILE A 9 19.36 -6.61 -26.06
C ILE A 9 19.58 -6.52 -24.56
N SER A 10 19.97 -5.33 -24.09
CA SER A 10 20.15 -5.07 -22.66
C SER A 10 18.78 -4.94 -21.96
N PRO A 11 18.71 -5.04 -20.63
CA PRO A 11 17.49 -4.72 -19.89
C PRO A 11 16.94 -3.32 -20.17
N ALA A 12 17.82 -2.31 -20.25
CA ALA A 12 17.42 -0.95 -20.55
C ALA A 12 16.87 -0.82 -21.99
N ASP A 13 17.47 -1.51 -22.96
CA ASP A 13 16.98 -1.54 -24.35
C ASP A 13 15.63 -2.28 -24.47
N PHE A 14 15.45 -3.38 -23.72
CA PHE A 14 14.18 -4.08 -23.65
C PHE A 14 13.05 -3.15 -23.19
N PHE A 15 13.27 -2.36 -22.14
CA PHE A 15 12.26 -1.44 -21.62
C PHE A 15 12.08 -0.17 -22.45
N TYR A 16 13.15 0.30 -23.10
CA TYR A 16 13.06 1.34 -24.11
C TYR A 16 12.08 0.95 -25.23
N ARG A 17 12.12 -0.31 -25.67
CA ARG A 17 11.22 -0.87 -26.68
C ARG A 17 9.82 -1.23 -26.15
N ASN A 18 9.70 -1.54 -24.85
CA ASN A 18 8.46 -2.04 -24.23
C ASN A 18 8.03 -1.17 -23.03
N ARG A 19 7.88 0.14 -23.26
CA ARG A 19 7.58 1.12 -22.19
C ARG A 19 6.25 0.85 -21.49
N ASP A 20 5.29 0.28 -22.21
CA ASP A 20 3.97 -0.08 -21.69
C ASP A 20 4.02 -1.04 -20.50
N ILE A 21 4.98 -1.99 -20.52
CA ILE A 21 5.12 -3.01 -19.48
C ILE A 21 5.44 -2.39 -18.12
N ALA A 22 6.11 -1.24 -18.12
CA ALA A 22 6.53 -0.54 -16.92
C ALA A 22 5.53 0.52 -16.44
N GLY A 23 4.35 0.63 -17.07
CA GLY A 23 3.37 1.67 -16.75
C GLY A 23 3.67 3.03 -17.37
N PHE A 24 4.54 3.09 -18.38
CA PHE A 24 4.87 4.30 -19.14
C PHE A 24 4.24 4.27 -20.54
N SER A 25 2.95 3.88 -20.61
CA SER A 25 2.27 3.65 -21.89
C SER A 25 1.75 4.90 -22.58
N ASN A 26 1.36 5.91 -21.79
CA ASN A 26 0.92 7.19 -22.31
C ASN A 26 1.41 8.33 -21.41
N PRO A 27 1.47 9.59 -21.90
CA PRO A 27 2.03 10.72 -21.14
C PRO A 27 1.37 10.97 -19.78
N ALA A 28 0.06 10.75 -19.65
CA ALA A 28 -0.65 10.92 -18.37
C ALA A 28 -0.26 9.83 -17.37
N ARG A 29 -0.25 8.56 -17.79
CA ARG A 29 0.13 7.42 -16.96
C ARG A 29 1.63 7.45 -16.62
N ALA A 30 2.48 7.87 -17.54
CA ALA A 30 3.91 8.06 -17.32
C ALA A 30 4.18 9.09 -16.21
N MET A 31 3.50 10.24 -16.27
CA MET A 31 3.56 11.27 -15.24
C MET A 31 3.12 10.74 -13.87
N TYR A 32 1.99 10.05 -13.80
CA TYR A 32 1.53 9.38 -12.58
C TYR A 32 2.55 8.36 -12.04
N SER A 33 3.02 7.45 -12.89
CA SER A 33 3.97 6.39 -12.54
C SER A 33 5.30 6.96 -12.05
N ALA A 34 5.83 8.01 -12.69
CA ALA A 34 7.06 8.66 -12.26
C ALA A 34 6.96 9.24 -10.85
N VAL A 35 5.90 10.02 -10.56
CA VAL A 35 5.68 10.60 -9.23
C VAL A 35 5.47 9.50 -8.20
N ARG A 36 4.63 8.50 -8.51
CA ARG A 36 4.39 7.35 -7.63
C ARG A 36 5.68 6.64 -7.24
N GLU A 37 6.48 6.21 -8.22
CA GLU A 37 7.69 5.41 -7.97
C GLU A 37 8.76 6.20 -7.19
N LEU A 38 8.88 7.51 -7.42
CA LEU A 38 9.81 8.36 -6.65
C LEU A 38 9.34 8.53 -5.19
N ILE A 39 8.04 8.73 -4.96
CA ILE A 39 7.47 8.80 -3.60
C ILE A 39 7.61 7.45 -2.88
N GLU A 40 7.32 6.32 -3.55
CA GLU A 40 7.48 4.99 -2.96
C GLU A 40 8.91 4.73 -2.48
N ASN A 41 9.90 5.13 -3.27
CA ASN A 41 11.31 4.99 -2.89
C ASN A 41 11.70 5.90 -1.72
N SER A 42 11.17 7.13 -1.69
CA SER A 42 11.37 8.11 -0.62
C SER A 42 10.80 7.60 0.72
N LEU A 43 9.59 7.03 0.69
CA LEU A 43 8.96 6.40 1.85
C LEU A 43 9.76 5.19 2.34
N ASP A 44 10.15 4.29 1.43
CA ASP A 44 10.98 3.12 1.77
C ASP A 44 12.34 3.53 2.39
N ALA A 45 12.95 4.61 1.90
CA ALA A 45 14.25 5.10 2.36
C ALA A 45 14.21 5.73 3.77
N SER A 46 13.04 6.24 4.17
CA SER A 46 12.80 6.88 5.48
C SER A 46 12.33 5.86 6.51
N GLU A 47 11.29 5.09 6.17
CA GLU A 47 10.67 4.10 7.09
C GLU A 47 11.63 2.99 7.49
N LEU A 48 12.54 2.57 6.60
CA LEU A 48 13.50 1.51 6.90
C LEU A 48 14.46 1.90 8.04
N TYR A 49 14.73 3.19 8.21
CA TYR A 49 15.65 3.72 9.21
C TYR A 49 14.95 4.33 10.41
N GLY A 50 13.62 4.29 10.45
CA GLY A 50 12.86 4.84 11.57
C GLY A 50 12.78 6.37 11.56
N TYR A 51 12.95 7.02 10.41
CA TYR A 51 12.68 8.44 10.25
C TYR A 51 11.23 8.66 9.78
N PRO A 52 10.40 9.44 10.51
CA PRO A 52 9.12 9.90 10.02
C PRO A 52 9.31 10.65 8.68
N PRO A 53 8.72 10.17 7.57
CA PRO A 53 8.99 10.73 6.26
C PRO A 53 8.50 12.18 6.16
N ASP A 54 9.36 13.05 5.62
CA ASP A 54 9.02 14.37 5.14
C ASP A 54 9.39 14.43 3.66
N ILE A 55 8.38 14.42 2.80
CA ILE A 55 8.57 14.30 1.36
C ILE A 55 8.00 15.55 0.69
N TYR A 56 8.88 16.22 -0.05
CA TYR A 56 8.55 17.36 -0.87
C TYR A 56 8.56 16.98 -2.35
N VAL A 57 7.44 17.21 -3.03
CA VAL A 57 7.27 16.94 -4.47
C VAL A 57 6.89 18.23 -5.16
N ARG A 58 7.60 18.58 -6.22
CA ARG A 58 7.25 19.72 -7.09
C ARG A 58 7.26 19.26 -8.53
N VAL A 59 6.21 19.59 -9.27
CA VAL A 59 6.15 19.42 -10.72
C VAL A 59 6.07 20.79 -11.36
N THR A 60 7.05 21.14 -12.19
CA THR A 60 7.05 22.41 -12.94
C THR A 60 6.97 22.15 -14.43
N MET A 61 6.14 22.90 -15.14
CA MET A 61 6.11 22.86 -16.61
C MET A 61 7.28 23.68 -17.16
N ASP A 62 7.95 23.16 -18.19
CA ASP A 62 8.99 23.89 -18.91
C ASP A 62 8.34 24.56 -20.13
N ASP A 63 7.97 25.84 -19.99
CA ASP A 63 7.22 26.60 -21.01
C ASP A 63 7.97 26.71 -22.36
N ASN A 64 9.30 26.52 -22.35
CA ASN A 64 10.15 26.65 -23.53
C ASN A 64 10.44 25.30 -24.21
N ALA A 65 10.04 24.19 -23.60
CA ALA A 65 10.28 22.83 -24.11
C ALA A 65 8.95 22.14 -24.41
N THR A 66 8.41 22.43 -25.59
CA THR A 66 7.32 21.65 -26.20
C THR A 66 7.90 20.51 -27.02
N SER A 67 7.43 19.28 -26.76
CA SER A 67 7.75 18.10 -27.56
C SER A 67 6.60 17.79 -28.52
N GLU A 68 6.86 16.98 -29.55
CA GLU A 68 5.84 16.62 -30.54
C GLU A 68 4.61 15.91 -29.94
N ASN A 69 4.73 15.27 -28.76
CA ASN A 69 3.66 14.48 -28.14
C ASN A 69 3.20 15.00 -26.75
N GLY A 70 3.63 16.19 -26.31
CA GLY A 70 3.26 16.72 -25.01
C GLY A 70 4.04 17.93 -24.53
N ASN A 71 3.83 18.26 -23.25
CA ASN A 71 4.64 19.27 -22.56
C ASN A 71 5.72 18.56 -21.75
N VAL A 72 6.88 19.21 -21.62
CA VAL A 72 7.94 18.74 -20.74
C VAL A 72 7.69 19.27 -19.32
N TYR A 73 7.80 18.38 -18.35
CA TYR A 73 7.70 18.69 -16.92
C TYR A 73 8.97 18.28 -16.22
N THR A 74 9.41 19.09 -15.25
CA THR A 74 10.45 18.70 -14.29
C THR A 74 9.78 18.19 -13.03
N VAL A 75 10.05 16.94 -12.67
CA VAL A 75 9.60 16.30 -11.44
C VAL A 75 10.75 16.35 -10.44
N HIS A 76 10.57 17.13 -9.38
CA HIS A 76 11.48 17.23 -8.26
C HIS A 76 10.88 16.48 -7.07
N VAL A 77 11.64 15.55 -6.50
CA VAL A 77 11.27 14.84 -5.25
C VAL A 77 12.43 14.93 -4.28
N GLU A 78 12.17 15.43 -3.08
CA GLU A 78 13.10 15.54 -1.96
C GLU A 78 12.55 14.74 -0.78
N ASP A 79 13.44 13.98 -0.13
CA ASP A 79 13.14 13.19 1.07
C ASP A 79 14.16 13.44 2.19
N ASN A 80 13.73 13.20 3.43
CA ASN A 80 14.58 13.17 4.62
C ASN A 80 15.02 11.73 4.99
N GLY A 81 15.15 10.85 4.00
CA GLY A 81 15.50 9.45 4.22
C GLY A 81 16.97 9.24 4.59
N SER A 82 17.44 8.00 4.51
CA SER A 82 18.84 7.65 4.80
C SER A 82 19.87 8.19 3.80
N GLY A 83 19.44 8.65 2.63
CA GLY A 83 20.31 8.96 1.50
C GLY A 83 21.04 7.73 0.94
N ILE A 84 21.90 7.96 -0.03
CA ILE A 84 22.65 6.93 -0.75
C ILE A 84 24.14 7.27 -0.72
N PRO A 85 25.02 6.32 -0.32
CA PRO A 85 26.46 6.54 -0.36
C PRO A 85 26.93 6.90 -1.77
N ALA A 86 27.81 7.89 -1.90
CA ALA A 86 28.28 8.44 -3.20
C ALA A 86 28.68 7.37 -4.22
N LYS A 87 29.40 6.33 -3.79
CA LYS A 87 29.85 5.21 -4.62
C LYS A 87 28.72 4.42 -5.30
N HIS A 88 27.51 4.44 -4.73
CA HIS A 88 26.36 3.69 -5.23
C HIS A 88 25.37 4.56 -6.00
N ILE A 89 25.45 5.90 -5.91
CA ILE A 89 24.52 6.83 -6.57
C ILE A 89 24.43 6.57 -8.09
N PRO A 90 25.55 6.50 -8.85
CA PRO A 90 25.47 6.27 -10.29
C PRO A 90 24.79 4.95 -10.65
N SER A 91 25.14 3.86 -9.97
CA SER A 91 24.52 2.55 -10.24
C SER A 91 23.06 2.47 -9.79
N ALA A 92 22.69 3.12 -8.67
CA ALA A 92 21.31 3.12 -8.18
C ALA A 92 20.33 3.79 -9.17
N PHE A 93 20.76 4.85 -9.84
CA PHE A 93 19.90 5.64 -10.73
C PHE A 93 20.16 5.41 -12.21
N GLY A 94 21.31 4.85 -12.58
CA GLY A 94 21.71 4.67 -13.98
C GLY A 94 21.91 3.22 -14.44
N GLN A 95 21.54 2.24 -13.62
CA GLN A 95 21.60 0.83 -13.98
C GLN A 95 20.27 0.13 -13.65
N VAL A 96 19.59 -0.41 -14.68
CA VAL A 96 18.38 -1.20 -14.51
C VAL A 96 18.72 -2.52 -13.83
N PHE A 97 17.88 -2.95 -12.88
CA PHE A 97 18.11 -4.11 -12.02
C PHE A 97 19.37 -3.98 -11.13
N TYR A 98 19.66 -2.77 -10.67
CA TYR A 98 20.59 -2.53 -9.58
C TYR A 98 19.83 -1.99 -8.37
N GLY A 99 20.08 -2.55 -7.19
CA GLY A 99 19.41 -2.10 -5.99
C GLY A 99 19.65 -2.99 -4.78
N SER A 100 19.23 -2.49 -3.62
CA SER A 100 19.31 -3.19 -2.34
C SER A 100 18.12 -4.11 -2.06
N LYS A 101 17.10 -4.12 -2.94
CA LYS A 101 15.79 -4.77 -2.74
C LYS A 101 15.74 -6.26 -3.16
N TYR A 102 16.87 -6.91 -3.44
CA TYR A 102 16.91 -8.34 -3.85
C TYR A 102 16.79 -9.34 -2.69
N LYS A 103 16.86 -8.85 -1.46
CA LYS A 103 16.65 -9.66 -0.26
C LYS A 103 15.16 -9.90 -0.05
N LEU A 104 14.78 -11.09 0.42
CA LEU A 104 13.38 -11.40 0.71
C LEU A 104 12.94 -10.62 1.95
N ARG A 105 12.36 -9.44 1.72
CA ARG A 105 11.89 -8.49 2.73
C ARG A 105 10.69 -7.75 2.16
N GLN A 106 9.71 -7.45 3.01
CA GLN A 106 8.62 -6.55 2.62
C GLN A 106 9.18 -5.17 2.23
N SER A 107 8.74 -4.68 1.08
CA SER A 107 9.03 -3.33 0.59
C SER A 107 7.94 -2.91 -0.40
N ARG A 108 7.85 -1.60 -0.68
CA ARG A 108 6.95 -1.08 -1.72
C ARG A 108 7.48 -1.43 -3.12
N GLY A 109 8.77 -1.19 -3.34
CA GLY A 109 9.44 -1.51 -4.61
C GLY A 109 9.84 -2.98 -4.75
N THR A 110 9.45 -3.65 -5.83
CA THR A 110 9.71 -5.10 -6.03
C THR A 110 10.98 -5.43 -6.81
N PHE A 111 11.44 -4.57 -7.74
CA PHE A 111 12.48 -4.95 -8.72
C PHE A 111 13.65 -3.97 -8.90
N GLY A 112 13.74 -2.90 -8.09
CA GLY A 112 14.75 -1.85 -8.32
C GLY A 112 14.62 -1.22 -9.71
N LEU A 113 13.38 -1.14 -10.21
CA LEU A 113 13.06 -0.77 -11.58
C LEU A 113 12.41 0.62 -11.65
N GLY A 114 11.43 0.90 -10.80
CA GLY A 114 10.53 2.05 -10.95
C GLY A 114 11.20 3.41 -11.08
N GLY A 115 12.07 3.78 -10.13
CA GLY A 115 12.79 5.07 -10.18
C GLY A 115 13.70 5.19 -11.40
N THR A 116 14.46 4.13 -11.71
CA THR A 116 15.30 4.06 -12.92
C THR A 116 14.49 4.18 -14.20
N MET A 117 13.22 3.73 -14.19
CA MET A 117 12.34 3.82 -15.35
C MET A 117 11.78 5.21 -15.57
N ALA A 118 11.50 5.95 -14.50
CA ALA A 118 11.17 7.37 -14.61
C ALA A 118 12.34 8.14 -15.25
N ILE A 119 13.57 7.83 -14.84
CA ILE A 119 14.80 8.40 -15.41
C ILE A 119 14.97 8.00 -16.87
N LEU A 120 14.86 6.72 -17.18
CA LEU A 120 15.00 6.19 -18.53
C LEU A 120 13.96 6.83 -19.46
N TYR A 121 12.69 6.86 -19.04
CA TYR A 121 11.62 7.51 -19.79
C TYR A 121 11.89 9.00 -20.01
N GLY A 122 12.35 9.71 -18.99
CA GLY A 122 12.74 11.11 -19.08
C GLY A 122 13.86 11.35 -20.09
N GLN A 123 14.92 10.54 -20.03
CA GLN A 123 16.02 10.61 -20.99
C GLN A 123 15.57 10.30 -22.42
N ILE A 124 14.71 9.30 -22.62
CA ILE A 124 14.24 8.93 -23.95
C ILE A 124 13.38 10.05 -24.57
N THR A 125 12.55 10.69 -23.76
CA THR A 125 11.57 11.68 -24.24
C THR A 125 12.16 13.08 -24.35
N THR A 126 13.06 13.46 -23.44
CA THR A 126 13.59 14.82 -23.35
C THR A 126 15.07 14.93 -23.65
N ASN A 127 15.78 13.80 -23.78
CA ASN A 127 17.24 13.72 -23.91
C ASN A 127 18.00 14.53 -22.84
N SER A 128 17.39 14.71 -21.67
CA SER A 128 17.95 15.48 -20.56
C SER A 128 18.54 14.54 -19.49
N PRO A 129 19.64 14.94 -18.83
CA PRO A 129 20.18 14.18 -17.72
C PRO A 129 19.27 14.26 -16.48
N VAL A 130 19.35 13.25 -15.62
CA VAL A 130 18.78 13.31 -14.27
C VAL A 130 19.78 13.97 -13.34
N LYS A 131 19.30 14.85 -12.46
CA LYS A 131 20.09 15.40 -11.36
C LYS A 131 19.73 14.68 -10.08
N VAL A 132 20.75 14.20 -9.36
CA VAL A 132 20.59 13.49 -8.08
C VAL A 132 21.49 14.13 -7.05
N ILE A 133 20.91 14.57 -5.93
CA ILE A 133 21.65 15.08 -4.77
C ILE A 133 21.39 14.15 -3.61
N SER A 134 22.42 13.65 -2.94
CA SER A 134 22.21 12.76 -1.79
C SER A 134 23.33 12.86 -0.76
N SER A 135 22.97 12.62 0.51
CA SER A 135 23.89 12.50 1.63
C SER A 135 23.34 11.55 2.67
N THR A 136 24.24 10.81 3.33
CA THR A 136 23.94 9.92 4.44
C THR A 136 24.01 10.62 5.80
N GLY A 137 24.04 11.96 5.84
CA GLY A 137 24.33 12.76 7.04
C GLY A 137 25.83 12.88 7.34
N GLU A 138 26.68 12.36 6.44
CA GLU A 138 28.13 12.46 6.53
C GLU A 138 28.63 13.86 6.13
N LYS A 139 29.96 14.03 6.11
CA LYS A 139 30.65 15.32 5.87
C LYS A 139 30.31 16.01 4.55
N TYR A 140 29.81 15.27 3.55
CA TYR A 140 29.60 15.80 2.22
C TYR A 140 28.19 15.48 1.68
N ILE A 141 27.67 16.42 0.90
CA ILE A 141 26.51 16.25 0.05
C ILE A 141 27.03 16.09 -1.38
N HIS A 142 26.57 15.06 -2.09
CA HIS A 142 27.03 14.76 -3.43
C HIS A 142 25.93 15.02 -4.45
N GLU A 143 26.23 15.82 -5.46
CA GLU A 143 25.38 16.12 -6.60
C GLU A 143 25.95 15.47 -7.85
N TYR A 144 25.13 14.67 -8.53
CA TYR A 144 25.45 13.97 -9.75
C TYR A 144 24.49 14.37 -10.87
N GLU A 145 25.04 14.57 -12.06
CA GLU A 145 24.27 14.61 -13.31
C GLU A 145 24.56 13.32 -14.08
N LEU A 146 23.50 12.55 -14.34
CA LEU A 146 23.60 11.19 -14.87
C LEU A 146 22.76 11.01 -16.14
N MET A 147 23.25 10.17 -17.04
CA MET A 147 22.48 9.54 -18.10
C MET A 147 22.67 8.02 -18.04
N ILE A 148 21.82 7.28 -18.75
CA ILE A 148 21.84 5.84 -18.90
C ILE A 148 22.35 5.50 -20.30
N ASP A 149 23.45 4.75 -20.39
CA ASP A 149 23.79 4.04 -21.62
C ASP A 149 22.80 2.87 -21.78
N ILE A 150 21.81 3.07 -22.65
CA ILE A 150 20.72 2.11 -22.88
C ILE A 150 21.27 0.81 -23.47
N GLN A 151 22.29 0.86 -24.34
CA GLN A 151 22.83 -0.34 -24.98
C GLN A 151 23.62 -1.19 -23.98
N ARG A 152 24.37 -0.57 -23.08
CA ARG A 152 25.23 -1.28 -22.12
C ARG A 152 24.61 -1.46 -20.74
N ASN A 153 23.45 -0.84 -20.47
CA ASN A 153 22.83 -0.76 -19.15
C ASN A 153 23.82 -0.28 -18.07
N ARG A 154 24.45 0.88 -18.30
CA ARG A 154 25.44 1.46 -17.40
C ARG A 154 25.20 2.96 -17.21
N PRO A 155 25.53 3.51 -16.02
CA PRO A 155 25.47 4.95 -15.81
C PRO A 155 26.58 5.67 -16.59
N VAL A 156 26.23 6.81 -17.16
CA VAL A 156 27.14 7.80 -17.74
C VAL A 156 27.10 9.02 -16.83
N VAL A 157 28.20 9.27 -16.12
CA VAL A 157 28.32 10.44 -15.24
C VAL A 157 28.76 11.63 -16.07
N LEU A 158 27.92 12.65 -16.19
CA LEU A 158 28.24 13.90 -16.90
C LEU A 158 28.90 14.92 -15.98
N GLY A 159 28.49 14.95 -14.72
CA GLY A 159 29.00 15.89 -13.73
C GLY A 159 28.92 15.31 -12.31
N HIS A 160 29.88 15.70 -11.48
CA HIS A 160 29.90 15.39 -10.04
C HIS A 160 30.40 16.60 -9.27
N LYS A 161 29.63 17.05 -8.29
CA LYS A 161 29.99 18.09 -7.34
C LYS A 161 29.81 17.57 -5.92
N SER A 162 30.66 18.03 -5.01
CA SER A 162 30.55 17.72 -3.59
C SER A 162 30.57 19.00 -2.77
N TYR A 163 29.60 19.14 -1.87
CA TYR A 163 29.46 20.27 -0.96
C TYR A 163 29.70 19.81 0.47
N LYS A 164 30.21 20.70 1.33
CA LYS A 164 30.31 20.40 2.77
C LYS A 164 28.91 20.34 3.38
N ASN A 165 28.67 19.33 4.20
CA ASN A 165 27.41 19.14 4.89
C ASN A 165 27.45 19.74 6.30
N GLU A 166 27.35 21.06 6.38
CA GLU A 166 27.50 21.78 7.67
C GLU A 166 26.33 21.50 8.63
N ASN A 167 25.14 21.24 8.09
CA ASN A 167 23.92 21.03 8.86
C ASN A 167 23.61 19.55 9.12
N GLY A 168 24.45 18.62 8.66
CA GLY A 168 24.20 17.19 8.79
C GLY A 168 22.96 16.71 8.03
N TRP A 169 22.61 17.36 6.92
CA TRP A 169 21.48 16.97 6.08
C TRP A 169 21.65 15.53 5.59
N HIS A 170 20.56 14.76 5.63
CA HIS A 170 20.49 13.40 5.12
C HIS A 170 19.23 13.27 4.28
N GLY A 171 19.32 12.53 3.17
CA GLY A 171 18.21 12.40 2.25
C GLY A 171 18.65 12.27 0.80
N THR A 172 17.66 12.32 -0.08
CA THR A 172 17.86 12.29 -1.53
C THR A 172 16.96 13.31 -2.20
N ILE A 173 17.50 14.01 -3.20
CA ILE A 173 16.77 14.87 -4.11
C ILE A 173 16.97 14.31 -5.51
N ILE A 174 15.88 14.13 -6.25
CA ILE A 174 15.88 13.66 -7.64
C ILE A 174 15.11 14.69 -8.46
N GLU A 175 15.76 15.21 -9.51
CA GLU A 175 15.13 16.04 -10.52
C GLU A 175 15.23 15.36 -11.88
N VAL A 176 14.08 15.03 -12.46
CA VAL A 176 13.98 14.38 -13.77
C VAL A 176 13.04 15.18 -14.67
N LYS A 177 13.48 15.44 -15.90
CA LYS A 177 12.61 15.99 -16.96
C LYS A 177 11.91 14.85 -17.69
N ILE A 178 10.59 14.92 -17.79
CA ILE A 178 9.78 13.92 -18.49
C ILE A 178 8.76 14.63 -19.38
N GLU A 179 8.48 14.04 -20.54
CA GLU A 179 7.28 14.40 -21.32
C GLU A 179 6.02 13.84 -20.64
N GLY A 180 4.96 14.64 -20.53
CA GLY A 180 3.77 14.22 -19.78
C GLY A 180 2.49 14.96 -20.13
N ASP A 181 1.38 14.50 -19.56
CA ASP A 181 0.09 15.20 -19.56
C ASP A 181 -0.40 15.34 -18.11
N TYR A 182 0.04 16.43 -17.45
CA TYR A 182 -0.34 16.71 -16.07
C TYR A 182 -1.85 16.93 -15.89
N PRO A 183 -2.57 17.72 -16.73
CA PRO A 183 -4.01 17.91 -16.58
C PRO A 183 -4.81 16.60 -16.49
N ARG A 184 -4.46 15.58 -17.29
CA ARG A 184 -5.10 14.26 -17.22
C ARG A 184 -4.61 13.42 -16.05
N ALA A 185 -3.33 13.54 -15.65
CA ALA A 185 -2.75 12.78 -14.55
C ALA A 185 -3.11 13.33 -13.16
N MET A 186 -3.45 14.62 -13.06
CA MET A 186 -3.63 15.37 -11.81
C MET A 186 -4.57 14.67 -10.82
N SER A 187 -5.74 14.22 -11.28
CA SER A 187 -6.73 13.59 -10.40
C SER A 187 -6.17 12.33 -9.74
N LYS A 188 -5.46 11.51 -10.51
CA LYS A 188 -4.84 10.26 -10.02
C LYS A 188 -3.63 10.51 -9.13
N ILE A 189 -2.83 11.54 -9.40
CA ILE A 189 -1.72 11.93 -8.51
C ILE A 189 -2.26 12.39 -7.16
N LEU A 190 -3.28 13.25 -7.14
CA LEU A 190 -3.88 13.73 -5.90
C LEU A 190 -4.60 12.60 -5.14
N GLU A 191 -5.30 11.71 -5.85
CA GLU A 191 -5.90 10.51 -5.26
C GLU A 191 -4.84 9.61 -4.62
N TYR A 192 -3.69 9.41 -5.28
CA TYR A 192 -2.58 8.63 -4.73
C TYR A 192 -1.99 9.27 -3.48
N LEU A 193 -1.75 10.59 -3.49
CA LEU A 193 -1.24 11.31 -2.33
C LEU A 193 -2.20 11.22 -1.15
N LYS A 194 -3.51 11.44 -1.39
CA LYS A 194 -4.55 11.32 -0.36
C LYS A 194 -4.60 9.91 0.22
N GLN A 195 -4.60 8.88 -0.63
CA GLN A 195 -4.62 7.49 -0.16
C GLN A 195 -3.31 7.10 0.55
N THR A 196 -2.17 7.64 0.11
CA THR A 196 -0.87 7.45 0.79
C THR A 196 -0.89 8.09 2.18
N ALA A 197 -1.50 9.27 2.34
CA ALA A 197 -1.67 9.91 3.64
C ALA A 197 -2.54 9.10 4.63
N ILE A 198 -3.45 8.24 4.13
CA ILE A 198 -4.22 7.29 4.95
C ILE A 198 -3.33 6.16 5.47
N VAL A 199 -2.47 5.57 4.63
CA VAL A 199 -1.59 4.46 5.04
C VAL A 199 -0.25 4.90 5.61
N ALA A 200 0.08 6.18 5.54
CA ALA A 200 1.24 6.77 6.19
C ALA A 200 0.81 8.02 6.99
N PRO A 201 0.00 7.84 8.06
CA PRO A 201 -0.45 8.95 8.91
C PRO A 201 0.70 9.64 9.66
N TYR A 202 1.89 9.03 9.64
CA TYR A 202 3.13 9.52 10.21
C TYR A 202 4.01 10.30 9.23
N ALA A 203 3.62 10.40 7.95
CA ALA A 203 4.37 11.11 6.93
C ALA A 203 3.80 12.52 6.68
N ASN A 204 4.70 13.47 6.44
CA ASN A 204 4.36 14.75 5.80
C ASN A 204 4.54 14.58 4.29
N LEU A 205 3.49 14.85 3.52
CA LEU A 205 3.56 14.90 2.06
C LEU A 205 3.21 16.31 1.60
N THR A 206 4.15 16.97 0.94
CA THR A 206 3.95 18.30 0.35
C THR A 206 4.06 18.17 -1.16
N PHE A 207 3.02 18.60 -1.88
CA PHE A 207 2.97 18.56 -3.34
C PHE A 207 2.67 19.94 -3.90
N VAL A 208 3.55 20.44 -4.78
CA VAL A 208 3.36 21.67 -5.54
C VAL A 208 3.15 21.31 -7.00
N ASP A 209 2.01 21.70 -7.53
CA ASP A 209 1.67 21.41 -8.92
C ASP A 209 2.25 22.43 -9.92
N PRO A 210 2.15 22.17 -11.24
CA PRO A 210 2.65 23.10 -12.26
C PRO A 210 1.99 24.48 -12.26
N LYS A 211 0.82 24.63 -11.62
CA LYS A 211 0.12 25.90 -11.47
C LYS A 211 0.51 26.63 -10.18
N GLY A 212 1.43 26.07 -9.38
CA GLY A 212 1.85 26.61 -8.10
C GLY A 212 0.88 26.33 -6.95
N ARG A 213 -0.11 25.44 -7.13
CA ARG A 213 -1.03 25.05 -6.05
C ARG A 213 -0.31 24.12 -5.08
N LEU A 214 -0.35 24.50 -3.81
CA LEU A 214 0.21 23.73 -2.70
C LEU A 214 -0.84 22.79 -2.13
N TYR A 215 -0.52 21.50 -2.10
CA TYR A 215 -1.25 20.46 -1.39
C TYR A 215 -0.37 19.94 -0.26
N ARG A 216 -0.89 19.91 0.96
CA ARG A 216 -0.14 19.47 2.14
C ARG A 216 -0.96 18.45 2.92
N PHE A 217 -0.34 17.30 3.19
CA PHE A 217 -0.89 16.25 4.02
C PHE A 217 0.04 16.11 5.23
N GLU A 218 -0.35 16.69 6.36
CA GLU A 218 0.48 16.74 7.58
C GLU A 218 0.32 15.46 8.41
N ARG A 219 1.40 14.99 9.04
CA ARG A 219 1.33 13.82 9.92
C ARG A 219 0.43 14.09 11.15
N VAL A 220 -0.22 13.05 11.66
CA VAL A 220 -1.02 13.10 12.91
C VAL A 220 -0.38 12.31 14.05
N THR A 221 0.67 11.55 13.76
CA THR A 221 1.43 10.77 14.73
C THR A 221 2.89 10.70 14.31
N GLU A 222 3.80 10.49 15.26
CA GLU A 222 5.20 10.15 14.97
C GLU A 222 5.46 8.65 15.16
N GLU A 223 4.47 7.91 15.69
CA GLU A 223 4.56 6.47 15.84
C GLU A 223 4.60 5.81 14.46
N MET A 224 5.62 4.99 14.26
CA MET A 224 5.82 4.25 13.03
C MET A 224 5.78 2.75 13.28
N PRO A 225 5.32 1.98 12.28
CA PRO A 225 5.33 0.53 12.37
C PRO A 225 6.76 0.00 12.39
N LYS A 226 6.97 -1.12 13.10
CA LYS A 226 8.29 -1.75 13.23
C LYS A 226 8.88 -2.05 11.85
N PRO A 227 10.11 -1.61 11.50
CA PRO A 227 10.69 -1.86 10.19
C PRO A 227 10.74 -3.35 9.82
N PRO A 228 10.48 -3.71 8.57
CA PRO A 228 10.50 -5.11 8.13
C PRO A 228 11.93 -5.67 8.18
N SER A 229 12.06 -6.94 8.53
CA SER A 229 13.35 -7.64 8.57
C SER A 229 13.52 -8.58 7.39
N GLU A 230 14.76 -8.83 7.00
CA GLU A 230 15.06 -9.87 6.01
C GLU A 230 14.68 -11.26 6.54
N THR A 231 14.14 -12.11 5.67
CA THR A 231 13.81 -13.50 6.01
C THR A 231 14.34 -14.47 4.97
N LYS A 232 14.46 -15.74 5.38
CA LYS A 232 14.81 -16.85 4.49
C LYS A 232 13.56 -17.31 3.74
N PRO A 233 13.71 -17.87 2.53
CA PRO A 233 12.61 -18.47 1.82
C PRO A 233 12.07 -19.71 2.56
N HIS A 234 10.79 -19.96 2.40
CA HIS A 234 10.15 -21.15 2.93
C HIS A 234 10.24 -22.31 1.91
N PRO A 235 10.47 -23.57 2.33
CA PRO A 235 10.59 -24.71 1.40
C PRO A 235 9.41 -24.84 0.44
N TYR A 236 8.18 -24.73 0.96
CA TYR A 236 6.94 -24.84 0.16
C TYR A 236 6.86 -23.83 -0.99
N GLY A 237 7.46 -22.64 -0.83
CA GLY A 237 7.43 -21.56 -1.82
C GLY A 237 8.61 -21.52 -2.78
N SER A 238 9.55 -22.46 -2.63
CA SER A 238 10.77 -22.47 -3.43
C SER A 238 10.55 -23.18 -4.77
N ASP A 239 11.06 -22.60 -5.84
CA ASP A 239 11.03 -23.17 -7.19
C ASP A 239 12.40 -23.76 -7.59
N VAL A 240 12.42 -24.46 -8.72
CA VAL A 240 13.63 -25.14 -9.23
C VAL A 240 14.79 -24.16 -9.43
N GLU A 241 14.50 -22.96 -9.94
CA GLU A 241 15.52 -21.94 -10.20
C GLU A 241 16.10 -21.37 -8.90
N THR A 242 15.25 -21.10 -7.92
CA THR A 242 15.65 -20.67 -6.58
C THR A 242 16.57 -21.69 -5.94
N ILE A 243 16.22 -22.98 -6.00
CA ILE A 243 17.05 -24.06 -5.47
C ILE A 243 18.38 -24.16 -6.23
N LYS A 244 18.38 -24.05 -7.56
CA LYS A 244 19.62 -24.05 -8.37
C LYS A 244 20.57 -22.92 -7.97
N ARG A 245 20.05 -21.69 -7.81
CA ARG A 245 20.83 -20.53 -7.37
C ARG A 245 21.39 -20.71 -5.96
N MET A 246 20.61 -21.30 -5.05
CA MET A 246 21.10 -21.63 -3.71
C MET A 246 22.21 -22.68 -3.76
N ILE A 247 22.06 -23.73 -4.58
CA ILE A 247 23.05 -24.81 -4.71
C ILE A 247 24.36 -24.28 -5.32
N SER A 248 24.30 -23.37 -6.30
CA SER A 248 25.52 -22.84 -6.93
C SER A 248 26.35 -21.99 -5.96
N THR A 249 25.68 -21.22 -5.10
CA THR A 249 26.30 -20.26 -4.17
C THR A 249 26.58 -20.84 -2.78
N THR A 250 25.93 -21.93 -2.39
CA THR A 250 26.00 -22.44 -1.01
C THR A 250 27.41 -22.89 -0.61
N PRO A 251 27.86 -22.55 0.62
CA PRO A 251 29.06 -23.12 1.22
C PRO A 251 28.80 -24.50 1.88
N CYS A 252 27.55 -24.96 1.96
CA CYS A 252 27.19 -26.19 2.68
C CYS A 252 27.77 -27.45 1.99
N LYS A 253 28.32 -28.36 2.79
CA LYS A 253 28.91 -29.62 2.32
C LYS A 253 27.92 -30.78 2.25
N ASP A 254 26.75 -30.65 2.88
CA ASP A 254 25.74 -31.70 2.97
C ASP A 254 24.31 -31.11 2.91
N MET A 255 23.34 -31.96 2.55
CA MET A 255 21.93 -31.56 2.40
C MET A 255 21.26 -31.21 3.71
N LEU A 256 21.69 -31.81 4.84
CA LEU A 256 21.15 -31.47 6.15
C LEU A 256 21.45 -30.01 6.50
N SER A 257 22.71 -29.61 6.39
CA SER A 257 23.18 -28.25 6.62
C SER A 257 22.57 -27.28 5.62
N PHE A 258 22.42 -27.69 4.36
CA PHE A 258 21.74 -26.89 3.33
C PHE A 258 20.30 -26.55 3.74
N MET A 259 19.53 -27.55 4.17
CA MET A 259 18.13 -27.36 4.59
C MET A 259 18.00 -26.45 5.81
N ILE A 260 18.91 -26.54 6.78
CA ILE A 260 18.88 -25.71 8.00
C ILE A 260 19.35 -24.28 7.71
N THR A 261 20.35 -24.12 6.84
CA THR A 261 20.99 -22.82 6.59
C THR A 261 20.13 -21.93 5.71
N HIS A 262 19.51 -22.47 4.66
CA HIS A 262 18.87 -21.64 3.63
C HIS A 262 17.38 -21.44 3.80
N PHE A 263 16.69 -22.28 4.59
CA PHE A 263 15.23 -22.22 4.69
C PHE A 263 14.74 -21.72 6.05
N HIS A 264 13.62 -21.01 6.01
CA HIS A 264 12.95 -20.52 7.21
C HIS A 264 12.27 -21.64 7.99
N LYS A 265 12.37 -21.60 9.32
CA LYS A 265 11.72 -22.55 10.26
C LYS A 265 12.04 -24.04 10.02
N VAL A 266 13.17 -24.35 9.38
CA VAL A 266 13.67 -25.73 9.21
C VAL A 266 14.77 -26.03 10.23
N GLY A 267 14.44 -26.81 11.26
CA GLY A 267 15.41 -27.33 12.23
C GLY A 267 15.96 -28.70 11.83
N LYS A 268 16.95 -29.20 12.58
CA LYS A 268 17.60 -30.50 12.32
C LYS A 268 16.62 -31.66 12.18
N ILE A 269 15.68 -31.80 13.13
CA ILE A 269 14.69 -32.89 13.13
C ILE A 269 13.78 -32.81 11.89
N THR A 270 13.30 -31.61 11.55
CA THR A 270 12.43 -31.41 10.38
C THR A 270 13.19 -31.68 9.08
N ALA A 271 14.44 -31.22 8.99
CA ALA A 271 15.29 -31.48 7.85
C ALA A 271 15.56 -32.98 7.65
N GLU A 272 15.89 -33.71 8.71
CA GLU A 272 16.10 -35.17 8.64
C GLU A 272 14.82 -35.90 8.18
N LYS A 273 13.67 -35.56 8.77
CA LYS A 273 12.38 -36.16 8.38
C LYS A 273 12.02 -35.85 6.92
N PHE A 274 12.27 -34.62 6.47
CA PHE A 274 12.02 -34.22 5.09
C PHE A 274 12.96 -34.92 4.11
N LEU A 275 14.26 -35.00 4.42
CA LEU A 275 15.25 -35.64 3.55
C LEU A 275 14.97 -37.15 3.42
N ASN A 276 14.54 -37.79 4.50
CA ASN A 276 14.07 -39.18 4.46
C ASN A 276 12.81 -39.32 3.59
N PHE A 277 11.85 -38.39 3.69
CA PHE A 277 10.65 -38.37 2.84
C PHE A 277 10.99 -38.17 1.35
N ALA A 278 11.97 -37.31 1.05
CA ALA A 278 12.42 -37.02 -0.31
C ALA A 278 13.37 -38.09 -0.89
N GLY A 279 13.76 -39.12 -0.13
CA GLY A 279 14.72 -40.14 -0.57
C GLY A 279 16.15 -39.62 -0.76
N ILE A 280 16.49 -38.47 -0.16
CA ILE A 280 17.80 -37.83 -0.32
C ILE A 280 18.65 -38.07 0.92
N SER A 281 19.83 -38.66 0.75
CA SER A 281 20.75 -38.87 1.87
C SER A 281 21.15 -37.53 2.52
N PRO A 282 21.05 -37.38 3.85
CA PRO A 282 21.46 -36.16 4.55
C PRO A 282 22.90 -35.74 4.30
N LYS A 283 23.79 -36.70 4.01
CA LYS A 283 25.21 -36.48 3.73
C LYS A 283 25.51 -36.20 2.26
N LYS A 284 24.52 -36.28 1.35
CA LYS A 284 24.70 -35.99 -0.07
C LYS A 284 25.14 -34.53 -0.23
N ARG A 285 26.04 -34.26 -1.17
CA ARG A 285 26.53 -32.89 -1.42
C ARG A 285 25.50 -32.13 -2.28
N PRO A 286 25.05 -30.92 -1.90
CA PRO A 286 24.08 -30.16 -2.68
C PRO A 286 24.50 -29.94 -4.13
N LYS A 287 25.78 -29.64 -4.36
CA LYS A 287 26.36 -29.39 -5.70
C LYS A 287 26.41 -30.61 -6.62
N THR A 288 26.11 -31.81 -6.10
CA THR A 288 26.09 -33.06 -6.88
C THR A 288 24.69 -33.46 -7.33
N LEU A 289 23.66 -32.70 -6.95
CA LEU A 289 22.29 -32.96 -7.38
C LEU A 289 22.13 -32.73 -8.89
N THR A 290 21.53 -33.70 -9.57
CA THR A 290 21.18 -33.56 -10.98
C THR A 290 19.99 -32.62 -11.16
N ASN A 291 19.72 -32.17 -12.39
CA ASN A 291 18.50 -31.39 -12.67
C ASN A 291 17.23 -32.14 -12.27
N ASN A 292 17.19 -33.46 -12.46
CA ASN A 292 16.04 -34.29 -12.07
C ASN A 292 15.92 -34.38 -10.55
N ASP A 293 17.04 -34.57 -9.84
CA ASP A 293 17.04 -34.59 -8.37
C ASP A 293 16.48 -33.28 -7.79
N ILE A 294 16.77 -32.13 -8.42
CA ILE A 294 16.26 -30.82 -7.97
C ILE A 294 14.75 -30.71 -8.20
N VAL A 295 14.24 -31.20 -9.33
CA VAL A 295 12.80 -31.23 -9.61
C VAL A 295 12.07 -32.10 -8.59
N GLU A 296 12.59 -33.29 -8.30
CA GLU A 296 12.05 -34.20 -7.29
C GLU A 296 12.09 -33.57 -5.89
N LEU A 297 13.21 -32.93 -5.53
CA LEU A 297 13.35 -32.20 -4.26
C LEU A 297 12.28 -31.11 -4.12
N VAL A 298 12.06 -30.28 -5.14
CA VAL A 298 11.04 -29.21 -5.12
C VAL A 298 9.62 -29.79 -5.03
N LYS A 299 9.34 -30.88 -5.75
CA LYS A 299 8.05 -31.58 -5.65
C LYS A 299 7.83 -32.10 -4.23
N ALA A 300 8.83 -32.75 -3.65
CA ALA A 300 8.79 -33.22 -2.27
C ALA A 300 8.59 -32.06 -1.28
N MET A 301 9.21 -30.89 -1.51
CA MET A 301 9.01 -29.71 -0.65
C MET A 301 7.56 -29.22 -0.61
N LYS A 302 6.83 -29.34 -1.73
CA LYS A 302 5.41 -28.94 -1.81
C LYS A 302 4.47 -29.97 -1.20
N GLU A 303 4.80 -31.25 -1.29
CA GLU A 303 3.97 -32.35 -0.78
C GLU A 303 4.17 -32.60 0.73
N TYR A 304 5.35 -32.26 1.27
CA TYR A 304 5.68 -32.51 2.66
C TYR A 304 4.93 -31.58 3.63
N LYS A 305 3.99 -32.14 4.39
CA LYS A 305 3.17 -31.42 5.38
C LYS A 305 3.85 -31.17 6.73
N GLY A 306 5.08 -31.65 6.93
CA GLY A 306 5.79 -31.51 8.20
C GLY A 306 6.52 -30.17 8.39
N PHE A 307 6.50 -29.29 7.39
CA PHE A 307 7.01 -27.92 7.53
C PHE A 307 6.05 -27.08 8.36
N ARG A 308 6.63 -26.25 9.24
CA ARG A 308 5.85 -25.27 10.02
C ARG A 308 5.55 -24.08 9.14
N SER A 309 4.39 -23.47 9.31
CA SER A 309 4.04 -22.22 8.62
C SER A 309 5.13 -21.15 8.82
N PRO A 310 5.52 -20.40 7.78
CA PRO A 310 6.46 -19.30 7.91
C PRO A 310 5.96 -18.27 8.93
N SER A 311 6.91 -17.71 9.68
CA SER A 311 6.60 -16.63 10.62
C SER A 311 6.41 -15.30 9.89
N ALA A 312 5.47 -14.51 10.36
CA ALA A 312 5.23 -13.15 9.91
C ALA A 312 6.00 -12.08 10.68
N ASP A 313 6.91 -12.45 11.59
CA ASP A 313 7.75 -11.50 12.35
C ASP A 313 8.61 -10.59 11.45
N CYS A 314 8.85 -11.02 10.21
CA CYS A 314 9.57 -10.27 9.20
C CYS A 314 8.74 -9.17 8.51
N LEU A 315 7.42 -9.23 8.69
CA LEU A 315 6.48 -8.27 8.12
C LEU A 315 6.32 -7.06 9.05
N SER A 316 5.84 -5.99 8.43
CA SER A 316 5.60 -4.68 9.00
C SER A 316 4.18 -4.28 8.58
N PRO A 317 3.14 -4.82 9.24
CA PRO A 317 1.75 -4.36 9.04
C PRO A 317 1.60 -2.91 9.50
N LEU A 318 0.47 -2.27 9.18
CA LEU A 318 0.19 -0.92 9.71
C LEU A 318 -0.23 -0.97 11.18
N GLY A 319 -0.95 -2.01 11.57
CA GLY A 319 -1.64 -2.09 12.84
C GLY A 319 -2.99 -1.37 12.82
N GLU A 320 -3.84 -1.77 13.76
CA GLU A 320 -5.19 -1.20 13.88
C GLU A 320 -5.16 0.30 14.20
N ASN A 321 -4.22 0.74 15.04
CA ASN A 321 -4.12 2.14 15.48
C ASN A 321 -3.72 3.09 14.34
N LEU A 322 -2.67 2.78 13.58
CA LEU A 322 -2.20 3.65 12.51
C LEU A 322 -3.22 3.71 11.37
N LEU A 323 -3.80 2.58 10.96
CA LEU A 323 -4.83 2.58 9.93
C LEU A 323 -6.07 3.36 10.39
N LYS A 324 -6.48 3.23 11.66
CA LYS A 324 -7.57 4.03 12.24
C LYS A 324 -7.24 5.53 12.21
N ALA A 325 -6.03 5.92 12.61
CA ALA A 325 -5.59 7.31 12.64
C ALA A 325 -5.60 7.94 11.23
N GLY A 326 -5.12 7.23 10.21
CA GLY A 326 -5.12 7.71 8.83
C GLY A 326 -6.52 7.88 8.24
N ILE A 327 -7.43 6.94 8.51
CA ILE A 327 -8.83 7.04 8.06
C ILE A 327 -9.55 8.20 8.77
N LEU A 328 -9.35 8.37 10.08
CA LEU A 328 -9.92 9.48 10.84
C LEU A 328 -9.45 10.83 10.32
N LYS A 329 -8.15 10.95 10.03
CA LYS A 329 -7.53 12.16 9.48
C LYS A 329 -8.14 12.58 8.15
N GLU A 330 -8.26 11.66 7.19
CA GLU A 330 -8.57 12.01 5.80
C GLU A 330 -10.06 11.96 5.42
N LEU A 331 -10.89 11.27 6.22
CA LEU A 331 -12.31 11.03 5.91
C LEU A 331 -13.28 11.38 7.04
N LYS A 332 -12.77 11.64 8.26
CA LYS A 332 -13.56 12.01 9.46
C LYS A 332 -14.90 11.25 9.60
N PRO A 333 -14.90 9.89 9.59
CA PRO A 333 -16.13 9.11 9.67
C PRO A 333 -16.78 9.20 11.06
N GLU A 334 -18.09 8.96 11.14
CA GLU A 334 -18.83 8.82 12.40
C GLU A 334 -18.50 7.47 13.09
N PHE A 335 -18.25 6.45 12.29
CA PHE A 335 -17.95 5.10 12.76
C PHE A 335 -16.75 4.53 12.01
N ILE A 336 -15.88 3.84 12.75
CA ILE A 336 -14.74 3.10 12.21
C ILE A 336 -14.54 1.80 12.96
N SER A 337 -14.38 0.70 12.21
CA SER A 337 -13.93 -0.59 12.73
C SER A 337 -12.74 -1.05 11.91
N VAL A 338 -11.61 -1.30 12.56
CA VAL A 338 -10.39 -1.84 11.95
C VAL A 338 -10.13 -3.23 12.52
N LYS A 339 -9.71 -4.19 11.67
CA LYS A 339 -9.37 -5.55 12.06
C LYS A 339 -8.08 -5.98 11.39
N GLN A 340 -7.09 -6.36 12.20
CA GLN A 340 -5.90 -7.07 11.72
C GLN A 340 -6.11 -8.58 11.86
N ARG A 341 -5.99 -9.31 10.75
CA ARG A 341 -6.10 -10.77 10.75
C ARG A 341 -4.82 -11.42 11.27
N PRO A 342 -4.91 -12.63 11.86
CA PRO A 342 -3.72 -13.40 12.16
C PRO A 342 -2.92 -13.67 10.86
N PRO A 343 -1.60 -13.83 10.95
CA PRO A 343 -0.81 -14.10 9.78
C PRO A 343 -1.17 -15.43 9.11
N SER A 344 -1.26 -15.39 7.79
CA SER A 344 -1.56 -16.53 6.93
C SER A 344 -0.44 -16.71 5.89
N VAL A 345 -0.53 -17.76 5.08
CA VAL A 345 0.54 -18.15 4.16
C VAL A 345 -0.06 -18.52 2.82
N TYR A 346 0.51 -17.98 1.75
CA TYR A 346 0.17 -18.39 0.38
C TYR A 346 1.48 -18.72 -0.35
N SER A 347 1.53 -19.86 -1.04
CA SER A 347 2.73 -20.28 -1.80
C SER A 347 4.06 -20.11 -1.04
N GLY A 348 4.07 -20.31 0.28
CA GLY A 348 5.26 -20.19 1.14
C GLY A 348 5.66 -18.76 1.55
N TYR A 349 4.91 -17.75 1.16
CA TYR A 349 5.09 -16.36 1.59
C TYR A 349 4.13 -16.03 2.73
N PRO A 350 4.62 -15.56 3.89
CA PRO A 350 3.73 -15.09 4.95
C PRO A 350 3.04 -13.80 4.49
N PHE A 351 1.78 -13.64 4.86
CA PHE A 351 1.04 -12.41 4.64
C PHE A 351 0.11 -12.10 5.81
N ILE A 352 -0.19 -10.83 5.98
CA ILE A 352 -1.18 -10.31 6.93
C ILE A 352 -2.19 -9.50 6.14
N VAL A 353 -3.46 -9.65 6.48
CA VAL A 353 -4.56 -8.85 5.93
C VAL A 353 -5.09 -7.93 7.02
N GLU A 354 -5.21 -6.66 6.69
CA GLU A 354 -5.84 -5.65 7.52
C GLU A 354 -7.05 -5.12 6.76
N VAL A 355 -8.17 -4.99 7.45
CA VAL A 355 -9.38 -4.42 6.85
C VAL A 355 -9.95 -3.34 7.73
N ALA A 356 -10.60 -2.37 7.13
CA ALA A 356 -11.39 -1.40 7.86
C ALA A 356 -12.72 -1.12 7.16
N ILE A 357 -13.70 -0.76 7.97
CA ILE A 357 -14.98 -0.23 7.49
C ILE A 357 -15.19 1.11 8.18
N ALA A 358 -15.42 2.15 7.39
CA ALA A 358 -15.74 3.49 7.85
C ALA A 358 -17.11 3.92 7.30
N TYR A 359 -17.87 4.62 8.13
CA TYR A 359 -19.24 5.01 7.79
C TYR A 359 -19.56 6.42 8.28
N GLY A 360 -20.26 7.20 7.45
CA GLY A 360 -20.71 8.57 7.77
C GLY A 360 -19.63 9.63 7.60
N GLY A 361 -19.86 10.83 8.16
CA GLY A 361 -18.91 11.94 8.12
C GLY A 361 -18.68 12.51 6.72
N GLU A 362 -17.42 12.76 6.35
CA GLU A 362 -17.03 13.32 5.04
C GLU A 362 -16.93 12.25 3.92
N ILE A 363 -17.38 11.02 4.18
CA ILE A 363 -17.41 9.95 3.17
C ILE A 363 -18.49 10.26 2.13
N PRO A 364 -18.14 10.38 0.83
CA PRO A 364 -19.11 10.73 -0.19
C PRO A 364 -20.11 9.59 -0.46
N LYS A 365 -21.35 9.97 -0.76
CA LYS A 365 -22.39 9.02 -1.22
C LYS A 365 -22.27 8.89 -2.73
N THR A 366 -21.67 7.80 -3.20
CA THR A 366 -21.43 7.56 -4.63
C THR A 366 -22.44 6.62 -5.28
N GLY A 367 -23.36 6.03 -4.50
CA GLY A 367 -24.27 5.00 -5.00
C GLY A 367 -23.65 3.60 -5.06
N ASP A 368 -22.39 3.47 -4.65
CA ASP A 368 -21.65 2.22 -4.52
C ASP A 368 -20.70 2.30 -3.30
N ILE A 369 -20.03 1.20 -2.99
CA ILE A 369 -19.05 1.10 -1.90
C ILE A 369 -17.74 1.73 -2.35
N LEU A 370 -17.22 2.68 -1.56
CA LEU A 370 -15.89 3.24 -1.79
C LEU A 370 -14.82 2.27 -1.30
N LEU A 371 -14.14 1.60 -2.23
CA LEU A 371 -13.12 0.61 -1.92
C LEU A 371 -11.70 1.19 -2.03
N TYR A 372 -11.01 1.24 -0.90
CA TYR A 372 -9.60 1.63 -0.81
C TYR A 372 -8.74 0.37 -0.68
N ARG A 373 -7.88 0.13 -1.67
CA ARG A 373 -7.04 -1.07 -1.75
C ARG A 373 -5.58 -0.72 -1.54
N PHE A 374 -4.91 -1.46 -0.68
CA PHE A 374 -3.51 -1.27 -0.38
C PHE A 374 -2.74 -2.59 -0.44
N ALA A 375 -1.52 -2.54 -0.98
CA ALA A 375 -0.59 -3.65 -0.92
C ALA A 375 0.79 -3.14 -0.48
N ASN A 376 1.35 -3.71 0.59
CA ASN A 376 2.59 -3.24 1.20
C ASN A 376 2.64 -1.71 1.39
N ARG A 377 1.54 -1.11 1.87
CA ARG A 377 1.35 0.35 2.03
C ARG A 377 1.40 1.17 0.73
N ILE A 378 1.11 0.54 -0.41
CA ILE A 378 0.93 1.22 -1.70
C ILE A 378 -0.57 1.26 -2.03
N PRO A 379 -1.15 2.44 -2.28
CA PRO A 379 -2.49 2.58 -2.86
C PRO A 379 -2.60 1.97 -4.27
N LEU A 380 -3.63 1.17 -4.51
CA LEU A 380 -3.92 0.55 -5.80
C LEU A 380 -5.09 1.28 -6.48
N LEU A 381 -4.80 2.14 -7.47
CA LEU A 381 -5.79 3.05 -8.06
C LEU A 381 -6.40 2.60 -9.40
N TYR A 382 -5.80 1.62 -10.07
CA TYR A 382 -6.20 1.15 -11.39
C TYR A 382 -6.75 -0.28 -11.30
N ASP A 383 -7.52 -0.69 -12.32
CA ASP A 383 -8.06 -2.03 -12.51
C ASP A 383 -8.79 -2.63 -11.30
N GLU A 384 -9.57 -1.82 -10.60
CA GLU A 384 -10.27 -2.20 -9.37
C GLU A 384 -11.15 -3.44 -9.53
N ALA A 385 -11.93 -3.53 -10.62
CA ALA A 385 -12.84 -4.65 -10.87
C ALA A 385 -12.13 -6.01 -11.05
N SER A 386 -10.83 -6.01 -11.33
CA SER A 386 -10.03 -7.23 -11.48
C SER A 386 -9.36 -7.68 -10.17
N ASP A 387 -9.46 -6.89 -9.11
CA ASP A 387 -8.83 -7.16 -7.81
C ASP A 387 -9.64 -8.16 -6.97
N VAL A 388 -8.94 -9.04 -6.27
CA VAL A 388 -9.56 -9.98 -5.31
C VAL A 388 -10.38 -9.23 -4.23
N SER A 389 -9.97 -8.04 -3.81
CA SER A 389 -10.69 -7.23 -2.82
C SER A 389 -12.05 -6.79 -3.36
N TRP A 390 -12.13 -6.39 -4.63
CA TRP A 390 -13.38 -5.98 -5.27
C TRP A 390 -14.35 -7.15 -5.37
N LYS A 391 -13.87 -8.32 -5.81
CA LYS A 391 -14.65 -9.57 -5.82
C LYS A 391 -15.23 -9.87 -4.42
N VAL A 392 -14.42 -9.77 -3.37
CA VAL A 392 -14.89 -10.04 -2.00
C VAL A 392 -15.97 -9.06 -1.57
N VAL A 393 -15.73 -7.75 -1.75
CA VAL A 393 -16.61 -6.67 -1.28
C VAL A 393 -17.94 -6.66 -2.02
N HIS A 394 -17.92 -6.83 -3.34
CA HIS A 394 -19.11 -6.70 -4.18
C HIS A 394 -19.84 -8.03 -4.38
N THR A 395 -19.13 -9.17 -4.39
CA THR A 395 -19.75 -10.48 -4.72
C THR A 395 -19.96 -11.38 -3.50
N LEU A 396 -19.02 -11.42 -2.54
CA LEU A 396 -19.05 -12.40 -1.45
C LEU A 396 -19.72 -11.89 -0.16
N ILE A 397 -19.83 -10.57 0.01
CA ILE A 397 -20.48 -9.95 1.16
C ILE A 397 -21.89 -9.49 0.81
N ASN A 398 -22.86 -10.00 1.57
CA ASN A 398 -24.23 -9.49 1.50
C ASN A 398 -24.43 -8.35 2.52
N TRP A 399 -24.26 -7.11 2.07
CA TRP A 399 -24.36 -5.89 2.89
C TRP A 399 -25.74 -5.67 3.52
N LYS A 400 -26.81 -6.19 2.91
CA LYS A 400 -28.17 -6.11 3.48
C LYS A 400 -28.27 -6.85 4.82
N HIS A 401 -27.55 -7.96 4.98
CA HIS A 401 -27.51 -8.70 6.25
C HIS A 401 -26.87 -7.88 7.38
N TYR A 402 -26.06 -6.88 7.04
CA TYR A 402 -25.42 -5.97 7.99
C TYR A 402 -26.13 -4.64 8.12
N ASN A 403 -27.41 -4.57 7.73
CA ASN A 403 -28.22 -3.36 7.79
C ASN A 403 -27.69 -2.20 6.92
N VAL A 404 -26.87 -2.48 5.90
CA VAL A 404 -26.33 -1.46 5.00
C VAL A 404 -27.13 -1.43 3.70
N ASP A 405 -27.62 -0.25 3.35
CA ASP A 405 -28.14 0.05 2.02
C ASP A 405 -27.06 0.73 1.18
N VAL A 406 -26.41 -0.04 0.31
CA VAL A 406 -25.23 0.40 -0.46
C VAL A 406 -25.51 1.63 -1.32
N GLN A 407 -26.72 1.80 -1.85
CA GLN A 407 -27.04 2.92 -2.74
C GLN A 407 -27.04 4.27 -2.03
N ASN A 408 -27.37 4.28 -0.74
CA ASN A 408 -27.56 5.51 0.04
C ASN A 408 -26.56 5.65 1.21
N ALA A 409 -25.78 4.59 1.48
CA ALA A 409 -24.83 4.56 2.58
C ALA A 409 -23.53 5.30 2.24
N PRO A 410 -23.09 6.26 3.07
CA PRO A 410 -21.73 6.79 3.01
C PRO A 410 -20.76 5.77 3.60
N LEU A 411 -20.44 4.72 2.83
CA LEU A 411 -19.63 3.57 3.27
C LEU A 411 -18.30 3.54 2.51
N ALA A 412 -17.21 3.47 3.28
CA ALA A 412 -15.87 3.18 2.76
C ALA A 412 -15.32 1.87 3.36
N VAL A 413 -14.72 1.05 2.50
CA VAL A 413 -14.09 -0.21 2.85
C VAL A 413 -12.61 -0.14 2.50
N PHE A 414 -11.75 -0.57 3.40
CA PHE A 414 -10.30 -0.55 3.25
C PHE A 414 -9.80 -1.99 3.31
N THR A 415 -8.95 -2.38 2.36
CA THR A 415 -8.23 -3.65 2.39
C THR A 415 -6.74 -3.37 2.26
N HIS A 416 -5.94 -3.93 3.16
CA HIS A 416 -4.49 -3.85 3.10
C HIS A 416 -3.88 -5.24 3.22
N ILE A 417 -3.01 -5.58 2.26
CA ILE A 417 -2.27 -6.84 2.27
C ILE A 417 -0.79 -6.54 2.40
N CYS A 418 -0.18 -7.17 3.41
CA CYS A 418 1.21 -7.02 3.75
C CYS A 418 1.92 -8.37 3.56
N SER A 419 2.94 -8.45 2.71
CA SER A 419 3.72 -9.68 2.47
C SER A 419 5.13 -9.39 1.94
N THR A 420 6.04 -10.37 2.07
CA THR A 420 7.35 -10.33 1.43
C THR A 420 7.26 -10.34 -0.10
N LYS A 421 6.18 -10.89 -0.64
CA LYS A 421 5.87 -10.89 -2.07
C LYS A 421 4.36 -10.69 -2.20
N ILE A 422 3.91 -9.78 -3.05
CA ILE A 422 2.48 -9.62 -3.34
C ILE A 422 2.22 -10.29 -4.70
N PRO A 423 1.15 -11.09 -4.85
CA PRO A 423 0.84 -11.76 -6.11
C PRO A 423 0.13 -10.77 -7.06
N TYR A 424 0.87 -9.76 -7.53
CA TYR A 424 0.36 -8.87 -8.58
C TYR A 424 0.21 -9.64 -9.90
N ARG A 425 -0.86 -9.37 -10.64
CA ARG A 425 -1.04 -9.92 -11.99
C ARG A 425 -0.36 -9.08 -13.07
N SER A 426 -0.22 -7.76 -12.84
CA SER A 426 0.47 -6.83 -13.73
C SER A 426 1.82 -6.38 -13.15
N VAL A 427 2.77 -6.03 -14.02
CA VAL A 427 4.09 -5.48 -13.62
C VAL A 427 3.94 -4.10 -12.97
N GLY A 428 2.91 -3.33 -13.37
CA GLY A 428 2.59 -2.00 -12.84
C GLY A 428 2.04 -1.99 -11.40
N LYS A 429 1.87 -3.16 -10.77
CA LYS A 429 1.34 -3.35 -9.40
C LYS A 429 -0.05 -2.74 -9.20
N GLU A 430 -1.00 -3.03 -10.08
CA GLU A 430 -2.30 -2.34 -10.08
C GLU A 430 -3.39 -3.09 -9.33
N PHE A 431 -3.33 -4.42 -9.34
CA PHE A 431 -4.29 -5.25 -8.66
C PHE A 431 -3.68 -6.59 -8.23
N ILE A 432 -4.31 -7.19 -7.23
CA ILE A 432 -3.89 -8.43 -6.60
C ILE A 432 -4.65 -9.58 -7.24
N ALA A 433 -3.92 -10.65 -7.57
CA ALA A 433 -4.51 -11.85 -8.16
C ALA A 433 -5.48 -12.56 -7.20
N ASP A 434 -6.44 -13.27 -7.79
CA ASP A 434 -7.45 -14.06 -7.08
C ASP A 434 -6.81 -15.34 -6.50
N ILE A 435 -6.25 -15.21 -5.29
CA ILE A 435 -5.64 -16.30 -4.52
C ILE A 435 -6.61 -16.71 -3.40
N PRO A 436 -7.06 -17.98 -3.33
CA PRO A 436 -8.08 -18.42 -2.38
C PRO A 436 -7.75 -18.14 -0.90
N GLU A 437 -6.48 -18.30 -0.51
CA GLU A 437 -6.03 -18.02 0.86
C GLU A 437 -6.16 -16.54 1.22
N ILE A 438 -5.86 -15.65 0.26
CA ILE A 438 -5.98 -14.20 0.44
C ILE A 438 -7.46 -13.80 0.49
N GLU A 439 -8.26 -14.30 -0.46
CA GLU A 439 -9.71 -14.06 -0.51
C GLU A 439 -10.39 -14.41 0.82
N ARG A 440 -10.07 -15.59 1.36
CA ARG A 440 -10.65 -16.09 2.62
C ARG A 440 -10.35 -15.17 3.80
N GLU A 441 -9.12 -14.64 3.90
CA GLU A 441 -8.76 -13.76 5.02
C GLU A 441 -9.35 -12.35 4.86
N ILE A 442 -9.42 -11.80 3.65
CA ILE A 442 -10.15 -10.53 3.40
C ILE A 442 -11.62 -10.69 3.80
N LEU A 443 -12.28 -11.76 3.33
CA LEU A 443 -13.68 -12.03 3.62
C LEU A 443 -13.91 -12.22 5.12
N GLY A 444 -13.02 -12.95 5.79
CA GLY A 444 -13.06 -13.17 7.24
C GLY A 444 -12.99 -11.85 8.02
N GLY A 445 -12.01 -11.00 7.70
CA GLY A 445 -11.85 -9.69 8.34
C GLY A 445 -13.04 -8.77 8.11
N LEU A 446 -13.52 -8.69 6.86
CA LEU A 446 -14.64 -7.80 6.54
C LEU A 446 -15.93 -8.23 7.24
N ARG A 447 -16.17 -9.54 7.38
CA ARG A 447 -17.31 -10.03 8.18
C ARG A 447 -17.22 -9.63 9.65
N ASP A 448 -16.02 -9.65 10.23
CA ASP A 448 -15.82 -9.22 11.61
C ASP A 448 -16.09 -7.71 11.77
N ALA A 449 -15.55 -6.87 10.88
CA ALA A 449 -15.81 -5.43 10.89
C ALA A 449 -17.28 -5.07 10.58
N ALA A 450 -17.92 -5.80 9.66
CA ALA A 450 -19.31 -5.55 9.27
C ALA A 450 -20.30 -5.88 10.39
N ARG A 451 -19.99 -6.83 11.28
CA ARG A 451 -20.80 -7.11 12.49
C ARG A 451 -20.81 -5.91 13.42
N GLU A 452 -19.66 -5.26 13.64
CA GLU A 452 -19.58 -4.04 14.48
C GLU A 452 -20.34 -2.87 13.85
N LEU A 453 -20.23 -2.70 12.53
CA LEU A 453 -21.02 -1.70 11.80
C LEU A 453 -22.53 -1.97 11.95
N SER A 454 -22.97 -3.21 11.80
CA SER A 454 -24.39 -3.57 11.94
C SER A 454 -24.92 -3.23 13.33
N ALA A 455 -24.14 -3.49 14.38
CA ALA A 455 -24.49 -3.11 15.76
C ALA A 455 -24.58 -1.58 15.93
N TYR A 456 -23.65 -0.82 15.34
CA TYR A 456 -23.70 0.64 15.32
C TYR A 456 -24.97 1.17 14.61
N LEU A 457 -25.25 0.70 13.40
CA LEU A 457 -26.42 1.12 12.62
C LEU A 457 -27.74 0.75 13.31
N THR A 458 -27.80 -0.40 13.98
CA THR A 458 -28.97 -0.83 14.73
C THR A 458 -29.25 0.10 15.91
N ARG A 459 -28.21 0.46 16.68
CA ARG A 459 -28.33 1.45 17.76
C ARG A 459 -28.77 2.82 17.23
N ARG A 460 -28.17 3.27 16.13
CA ARG A 460 -28.53 4.57 15.52
C ARG A 460 -29.98 4.62 15.06
N ARG A 461 -30.47 3.55 14.41
CA ARG A 461 -31.89 3.45 14.00
C ARG A 461 -32.83 3.42 15.20
N ALA A 462 -32.46 2.74 16.28
CA ALA A 462 -33.26 2.72 17.50
C ALA A 462 -33.41 4.12 18.11
N ILE A 463 -32.31 4.88 18.18
CA ILE A 463 -32.30 6.28 18.64
C ILE A 463 -33.18 7.15 17.73
N GLU A 464 -33.04 7.02 16.41
CA GLU A 464 -33.83 7.80 15.45
C GLU A 464 -35.34 7.49 15.53
N MET A 465 -35.70 6.22 15.73
CA MET A 465 -37.09 5.81 15.92
C MET A 465 -37.67 6.37 17.23
N GLU A 466 -36.89 6.37 18.31
CA GLU A 466 -37.35 6.93 19.58
C GLU A 466 -37.50 8.44 19.50
N LYS A 467 -36.58 9.15 18.83
CA LYS A 467 -36.71 10.59 18.57
C LYS A 467 -37.97 10.91 17.77
N LYS A 468 -38.21 10.22 16.65
CA LYS A 468 -39.45 10.37 15.86
C LYS A 468 -40.70 10.08 16.68
N ARG A 469 -40.64 9.08 17.55
CA ARG A 469 -41.75 8.72 18.44
C ARG A 469 -42.02 9.84 19.44
N ILE A 470 -40.99 10.41 20.06
CA ILE A 470 -41.10 11.56 20.97
C ILE A 470 -41.69 12.78 20.25
N ASP A 471 -41.17 13.13 19.06
CA ASP A 471 -41.68 14.26 18.25
C ASP A 471 -43.18 14.11 17.94
N ILE A 472 -43.62 12.89 17.62
CA ILE A 472 -45.04 12.58 17.42
C ILE A 472 -45.82 12.79 18.72
N PHE A 473 -45.35 12.26 19.85
CA PHE A 473 -46.03 12.47 21.14
C PHE A 473 -46.12 13.96 21.49
N GLU A 474 -45.05 14.73 21.32
CA GLU A 474 -45.05 16.17 21.61
C GLU A 474 -46.07 16.92 20.74
N LYS A 475 -46.22 16.55 19.47
CA LYS A 475 -47.18 17.18 18.55
C LYS A 475 -48.64 16.80 18.81
N PHE A 476 -48.90 15.54 19.15
CA PHE A 476 -50.27 15.01 19.21
C PHE A 476 -50.84 14.94 20.63
N LEU A 477 -50.02 14.69 21.65
CA LEU A 477 -50.48 14.53 23.03
C LEU A 477 -51.19 15.78 23.59
N PRO A 478 -50.70 17.02 23.35
CA PRO A 478 -51.44 18.22 23.77
C PRO A 478 -52.79 18.38 23.08
N LYS A 479 -52.89 17.97 21.81
CA LYS A 479 -54.14 18.03 21.04
C LYS A 479 -55.15 17.02 21.56
N ILE A 480 -54.71 15.80 21.85
CA ILE A 480 -55.55 14.76 22.46
C ILE A 480 -56.07 15.25 23.81
N ALA A 481 -55.19 15.77 24.68
CA ALA A 481 -55.59 16.29 25.98
C ALA A 481 -56.66 17.39 25.84
N LYS A 482 -56.46 18.35 24.94
CA LYS A 482 -57.44 19.42 24.66
C LYS A 482 -58.79 18.88 24.19
N PHE A 483 -58.80 18.03 23.15
CA PHE A 483 -60.05 17.50 22.59
C PHE A 483 -60.78 16.57 23.57
N SER A 484 -60.05 15.80 24.39
CA SER A 484 -60.64 14.97 25.44
C SER A 484 -61.27 15.81 26.55
N THR A 485 -60.63 16.90 26.98
CA THR A 485 -61.21 17.85 27.96
C THR A 485 -62.49 18.50 27.41
N GLU A 486 -62.47 18.95 26.15
CA GLU A 486 -63.65 19.52 25.48
C GLU A 486 -64.81 18.51 25.40
N LEU A 487 -64.53 17.26 25.04
CA LEU A 487 -65.54 16.20 24.97
C LEU A 487 -66.13 15.84 26.33
N ALA A 488 -65.29 15.79 27.37
CA ALA A 488 -65.69 15.50 28.75
C ALA A 488 -66.43 16.68 29.43
N LYS A 489 -66.49 17.85 28.79
CA LYS A 489 -67.01 19.12 29.35
C LYS A 489 -66.28 19.56 30.62
N GLU A 490 -65.02 19.20 30.75
CA GLU A 490 -64.15 19.62 31.86
C GLU A 490 -63.48 20.97 31.55
N LYS A 491 -63.07 21.70 32.59
CA LYS A 491 -62.46 23.04 32.42
C LYS A 491 -60.94 23.04 32.30
N GLU A 492 -60.27 22.07 32.90
CA GLU A 492 -58.81 22.01 32.94
C GLU A 492 -58.25 20.96 31.99
N VAL A 493 -57.24 21.35 31.22
CA VAL A 493 -56.50 20.44 30.34
C VAL A 493 -55.46 19.71 31.19
N PRO A 494 -55.42 18.36 31.17
CA PRO A 494 -54.41 17.59 31.90
C PRO A 494 -52.98 17.99 31.49
N ASP A 495 -52.06 18.07 32.47
CA ASP A 495 -50.66 18.36 32.19
C ASP A 495 -49.97 17.17 31.49
N VAL A 496 -49.80 17.33 30.18
CA VAL A 496 -49.14 16.37 29.28
C VAL A 496 -47.63 16.30 29.48
N LYS A 497 -46.99 17.27 30.15
CA LYS A 497 -45.53 17.28 30.39
C LYS A 497 -45.10 16.10 31.28
N ILE A 498 -45.95 15.69 32.23
CA ILE A 498 -45.68 14.55 33.12
C ILE A 498 -45.63 13.24 32.32
N LEU A 499 -46.49 13.11 31.31
CA LEU A 499 -46.53 11.93 30.44
C LEU A 499 -45.36 11.93 29.46
N LEU A 500 -45.00 13.07 28.88
CA LEU A 500 -43.83 13.20 28.01
C LEU A 500 -42.54 12.80 28.76
N LYS A 501 -42.35 13.25 30.00
CA LYS A 501 -41.22 12.84 30.85
C LYS A 501 -41.17 11.33 31.14
N LYS A 502 -42.31 10.64 31.21
CA LYS A 502 -42.37 9.19 31.44
C LYS A 502 -42.13 8.35 30.17
N VAL A 503 -42.35 8.92 28.99
CA VAL A 503 -42.19 8.21 27.71
C VAL A 503 -40.72 8.18 27.27
N VAL A 504 -39.91 9.16 27.67
CA VAL A 504 -38.45 9.17 27.45
C VAL A 504 -37.81 8.04 28.24
N LYS A 505 -37.46 6.93 27.57
CA LYS A 505 -36.87 5.74 28.21
C LYS A 505 -35.34 5.71 28.24
N TYR A 506 -34.66 6.53 27.44
CA TYR A 506 -33.19 6.60 27.36
C TYR A 506 -32.73 8.03 27.02
N GLY A 507 -31.92 8.61 27.91
CA GLY A 507 -30.91 9.63 27.60
C GLY A 507 -31.40 10.93 26.96
N SER A 508 -31.91 11.85 27.78
CA SER A 508 -31.91 13.29 27.49
C SER A 508 -31.60 14.07 28.77
N GLU A 509 -30.59 13.66 29.54
CA GLU A 509 -30.03 14.51 30.60
C GLU A 509 -28.89 15.39 30.07
N GLU A 510 -28.26 15.06 28.93
CA GLU A 510 -27.16 15.86 28.36
C GLU A 510 -27.64 17.01 27.44
N GLU A 511 -28.76 16.90 26.71
CA GLU A 511 -29.24 17.98 25.83
C GLU A 511 -30.17 19.01 26.50
N ILE A 512 -30.61 18.79 27.75
CA ILE A 512 -31.49 19.75 28.46
C ILE A 512 -30.68 20.80 29.22
N HIS A 513 -29.39 20.56 29.50
CA HIS A 513 -28.56 21.54 30.22
C HIS A 513 -28.01 22.67 29.34
N GLU A 514 -27.81 22.46 28.03
CA GLU A 514 -27.31 23.51 27.13
C GLU A 514 -28.39 24.50 26.66
N SER A 515 -29.68 24.18 26.82
CA SER A 515 -30.78 25.09 26.45
C SER A 515 -31.26 25.99 27.60
N GLN A 516 -30.56 25.98 28.75
CA GLN A 516 -30.80 26.90 29.87
C GLN A 516 -29.67 27.91 30.08
N GLU A 517 -28.62 27.87 29.26
CA GLU A 517 -27.58 28.91 29.18
C GLU A 517 -27.43 29.42 27.74
N GLU A 518 -28.52 29.94 27.15
CA GLU A 518 -28.50 30.96 26.09
C GLU A 518 -29.67 31.94 26.25
#